data_AF-A0A2E2L157-F1
#
_entry.id   AF-A0A2E2L157-F1
#
_cell.length_a   1.000
_cell.length_b   1.000
_cell.length_c   1.000
_cell.angle_alpha   90.00
_cell.angle_beta   90.00
_cell.angle_gamma   90.00
#
_symmetry.space_group_name_H-M   'P 1'
#
loop_
_entity.id
_entity.type
_entity.pdbx_description
1 polymer ?
#
loop_
_entity_poly.entity_id
_entity_poly.type
_entity_poly.pdbx_seq_one_letter_code
_entity_poly.pdbx_strand_id
1 'polypeptide(L)'
;MAAARVDVAAGVHVPMKEEMEFDDDTMLAAEFALGLLSGAELAEAQRRVSEDPVFAAEVTRWEIELSEMAVELTPEPVPRGAQAKLEARLFGAPEGAAGAVPRRVLAALAFWRAISIVAVLAVAMLGYLLVTDRPAPEPLRAAEIVSDDGGFRFLAVLDEGAGVLQVTRVAGDAPSGRVLQVWAHGPDQPAVSVGLFGDGDTARLDLPLALRGVQGTFTMGISEEPPGGSQQDGPSGNVMGRGEIRL
;
A
#
# COMPACT_ATOMS: atom_id res chain seq x y z
N MET A 1 -91.67 3.10 -57.53
CA MET A 1 -91.43 1.77 -58.13
C MET A 1 -90.34 1.95 -59.17
N ALA A 2 -89.37 1.04 -59.19
CA ALA A 2 -88.22 0.93 -60.12
C ALA A 2 -87.05 1.91 -59.91
N ALA A 3 -85.90 1.29 -59.65
CA ALA A 3 -84.57 1.86 -59.53
C ALA A 3 -83.90 1.97 -60.92
N ALA A 4 -82.90 2.84 -61.06
CA ALA A 4 -81.85 2.69 -62.06
C ALA A 4 -80.52 3.14 -61.45
N ARG A 5 -79.58 2.21 -61.41
CA ARG A 5 -78.23 2.31 -60.84
C ARG A 5 -77.40 3.36 -61.58
N VAL A 6 -76.56 4.06 -60.82
CA VAL A 6 -75.44 4.87 -61.33
C VAL A 6 -74.26 3.91 -61.57
N ASP A 7 -73.79 3.85 -62.81
CA ASP A 7 -72.58 3.13 -63.18
C ASP A 7 -71.35 3.90 -62.66
N VAL A 8 -70.64 3.28 -61.73
CA VAL A 8 -69.33 3.71 -61.21
C VAL A 8 -68.30 2.77 -61.81
N ALA A 9 -67.39 3.32 -62.63
CA ALA A 9 -65.98 2.94 -62.77
C ALA A 9 -65.46 3.25 -64.19
N ALA A 10 -65.05 4.49 -64.44
CA ALA A 10 -64.06 4.76 -65.48
C ALA A 10 -62.68 4.46 -64.89
N GLY A 11 -62.34 3.17 -64.79
CA GLY A 11 -60.97 2.74 -64.56
C GLY A 11 -60.18 3.01 -65.83
N VAL A 12 -59.21 3.94 -65.75
CA VAL A 12 -58.17 4.07 -66.78
C VAL A 12 -57.30 2.82 -66.68
N HIS A 13 -57.68 1.80 -67.44
CA HIS A 13 -56.87 0.61 -67.66
C HIS A 13 -55.77 1.03 -68.64
N VAL A 14 -54.59 1.40 -68.13
CA VAL A 14 -53.38 1.39 -68.95
C VAL A 14 -53.02 -0.08 -69.11
N PRO A 15 -53.06 -0.67 -70.33
CA PRO A 15 -52.61 -2.03 -70.52
C PRO A 15 -51.10 -2.07 -70.28
N MET A 16 -50.69 -2.68 -69.16
CA MET A 16 -49.30 -3.05 -68.89
C MET A 16 -48.96 -4.22 -69.82
N LYS A 17 -48.65 -3.87 -71.07
CA LYS A 17 -48.14 -4.76 -72.11
C LYS A 17 -46.93 -4.12 -72.76
N GLU A 18 -46.00 -3.68 -71.92
CA GLU A 18 -44.59 -3.72 -72.27
C GLU A 18 -44.11 -5.09 -71.78
N GLU A 19 -43.98 -6.04 -72.71
CA GLU A 19 -43.12 -7.20 -72.49
C GLU A 19 -41.71 -6.62 -72.26
N MET A 20 -41.32 -6.48 -70.99
CA MET A 20 -39.95 -6.19 -70.63
C MET A 20 -39.14 -7.44 -70.99
N GLU A 21 -38.74 -7.53 -72.24
CA GLU A 21 -37.74 -8.47 -72.75
C GLU A 21 -36.42 -8.09 -72.08
N PHE A 22 -36.25 -8.55 -70.84
CA PHE A 22 -34.95 -8.54 -70.20
C PHE A 22 -34.10 -9.53 -70.96
N ASP A 23 -32.96 -9.06 -71.46
CA ASP A 23 -31.92 -9.91 -71.98
C ASP A 23 -31.63 -11.01 -70.94
N ASP A 24 -31.55 -12.28 -71.38
CA ASP A 24 -31.36 -13.43 -70.49
C ASP A 24 -30.12 -13.24 -69.60
N ASP A 25 -29.10 -12.54 -70.12
CA ASP A 25 -27.89 -12.16 -69.39
C ASP A 25 -28.13 -11.11 -68.30
N THR A 26 -29.03 -10.15 -68.53
CA THR A 26 -29.42 -9.15 -67.53
C THR A 26 -30.18 -9.80 -66.37
N MET A 27 -31.06 -10.77 -66.69
CA MET A 27 -31.78 -11.53 -65.67
C MET A 27 -30.83 -12.41 -64.86
N LEU A 28 -29.93 -13.14 -65.53
CA LEU A 28 -28.94 -13.99 -64.86
C LEU A 28 -28.01 -13.17 -63.94
N ALA A 29 -27.62 -11.96 -64.35
CA ALA A 29 -26.85 -11.05 -63.51
C ALA A 29 -27.63 -10.60 -62.26
N ALA A 30 -28.93 -10.32 -62.40
CA ALA A 30 -29.80 -9.95 -61.27
C ALA A 30 -29.96 -11.11 -60.27
N GLU A 31 -30.19 -12.33 -60.76
CA GLU A 31 -30.32 -13.53 -59.94
C GLU A 31 -29.00 -13.87 -59.21
N PHE A 32 -27.87 -13.65 -59.88
CA PHE A 32 -26.55 -13.80 -59.26
C PHE A 32 -26.32 -12.76 -58.16
N ALA A 33 -26.62 -11.48 -58.40
CA ALA A 33 -26.49 -10.40 -57.42
C ALA A 33 -27.37 -10.61 -56.18
N LEU A 34 -28.58 -11.16 -56.35
CA LEU A 34 -29.48 -11.52 -55.26
C LEU A 34 -29.12 -12.83 -54.55
N GLY A 35 -28.13 -13.57 -55.05
CA GLY A 35 -27.71 -14.86 -54.49
C GLY A 35 -28.75 -15.98 -54.67
N LEU A 36 -29.56 -15.92 -55.72
CA LEU A 36 -30.63 -16.89 -56.00
C LEU A 36 -30.15 -18.13 -56.78
N LEU A 37 -28.98 -18.04 -57.42
CA LEU A 37 -28.42 -19.12 -58.22
C LEU A 37 -27.84 -20.26 -57.36
N SER A 38 -27.96 -21.49 -57.85
CA SER A 38 -27.40 -22.67 -57.20
C SER A 38 -26.81 -23.67 -58.20
N GLY A 39 -25.99 -24.60 -57.71
CA GLY A 39 -25.45 -25.70 -58.52
C GLY A 39 -24.64 -25.23 -59.73
N ALA A 40 -25.03 -25.68 -60.93
CA ALA A 40 -24.30 -25.42 -62.17
C ALA A 40 -24.44 -23.96 -62.65
N GLU A 41 -25.60 -23.34 -62.44
CA GLU A 41 -25.86 -21.94 -62.85
C GLU A 41 -24.99 -20.97 -62.04
N LEU A 42 -24.82 -21.23 -60.75
CA LEU A 42 -23.92 -20.45 -59.89
C LEU A 42 -22.47 -20.56 -60.36
N ALA A 43 -22.01 -21.77 -60.69
CA ALA A 43 -20.64 -22.00 -61.16
C ALA A 43 -20.38 -21.30 -62.50
N GLU A 44 -21.36 -21.30 -63.40
CA GLU A 44 -21.31 -20.60 -64.68
C GLU A 44 -21.24 -19.08 -64.46
N ALA A 45 -22.12 -18.51 -63.65
CA ALA A 45 -22.13 -17.09 -63.35
C ALA A 45 -20.81 -16.63 -62.69
N GLN A 46 -20.26 -17.41 -61.73
CA GLN A 46 -18.96 -17.12 -61.10
C GLN A 46 -17.81 -17.08 -62.11
N ARG A 47 -17.80 -18.03 -63.06
CA ARG A 47 -16.81 -18.03 -64.14
C ARG A 47 -16.98 -16.81 -65.03
N ARG A 48 -18.21 -16.50 -65.47
CA ARG A 48 -18.49 -15.34 -66.33
C ARG A 48 -18.12 -14.02 -65.66
N VAL A 49 -18.39 -13.83 -64.37
CA VAL A 49 -17.94 -12.63 -63.64
C VAL A 49 -16.41 -12.46 -63.68
N SER A 50 -15.65 -13.56 -63.73
CA SER A 50 -14.19 -13.54 -63.78
C SER A 50 -13.63 -13.33 -65.19
N GLU A 51 -14.38 -13.72 -66.23
CA GLU A 51 -13.90 -13.81 -67.62
C GLU A 51 -14.54 -12.79 -68.58
N ASP A 52 -15.75 -12.32 -68.29
CA ASP A 52 -16.56 -11.42 -69.12
C ASP A 52 -16.79 -10.07 -68.40
N PRO A 53 -16.06 -9.00 -68.82
CA PRO A 53 -16.19 -7.68 -68.21
C PRO A 53 -17.58 -7.06 -68.37
N VAL A 54 -18.34 -7.41 -69.41
CA VAL A 54 -19.68 -6.85 -69.64
C VAL A 54 -20.67 -7.44 -68.64
N PHE A 55 -20.65 -8.78 -68.48
CA PHE A 55 -21.45 -9.46 -67.47
C PHE A 55 -21.09 -9.01 -66.05
N ALA A 56 -19.81 -8.83 -65.75
CA ALA A 56 -19.36 -8.31 -64.45
C ALA A 56 -19.88 -6.88 -64.17
N ALA A 57 -19.94 -6.03 -65.19
CA ALA A 57 -20.49 -4.68 -65.07
C ALA A 57 -22.01 -4.71 -64.79
N GLU A 58 -22.75 -5.63 -65.42
CA GLU A 58 -24.19 -5.83 -65.16
C GLU A 58 -24.46 -6.34 -63.73
N VAL A 59 -23.67 -7.30 -63.23
CA VAL A 59 -23.74 -7.73 -61.83
C VAL A 59 -23.48 -6.56 -60.88
N THR A 60 -22.43 -5.77 -61.16
CA THR A 60 -22.08 -4.61 -60.33
C THR A 60 -23.21 -3.57 -60.32
N ARG A 61 -23.87 -3.33 -61.46
CA ARG A 61 -25.02 -2.43 -61.56
C ARG A 61 -26.15 -2.88 -60.64
N TRP A 62 -26.52 -4.16 -60.70
CA TRP A 62 -27.54 -4.73 -59.81
C TRP A 62 -27.16 -4.67 -58.33
N GLU A 63 -25.91 -4.98 -57.97
CA GLU A 63 -25.42 -4.87 -56.60
C GLU A 63 -25.54 -3.44 -56.05
N ILE A 64 -25.22 -2.43 -56.86
CA ILE A 64 -25.36 -1.02 -56.48
C ILE A 64 -26.82 -0.65 -56.28
N GLU A 65 -27.69 -0.93 -57.26
CA GLU A 65 -29.12 -0.61 -57.19
C GLU A 65 -29.79 -1.26 -55.96
N LEU A 66 -29.46 -2.52 -55.68
CA LEU A 66 -29.99 -3.26 -54.52
C LEU A 66 -29.41 -2.76 -53.19
N SER A 67 -28.16 -2.29 -53.17
CA SER A 67 -27.53 -1.77 -51.95
C SER A 67 -28.23 -0.52 -51.41
N GLU A 68 -28.86 0.28 -52.27
CA GLU A 68 -29.62 1.47 -51.86
C GLU A 68 -30.80 1.08 -50.95
N MET A 69 -31.43 -0.07 -51.20
CA MET A 69 -32.50 -0.58 -50.36
C MET A 69 -32.03 -0.95 -48.94
N ALA A 70 -30.74 -1.24 -48.76
CA ALA A 70 -30.16 -1.57 -47.46
C ALA A 70 -29.92 -0.34 -46.57
N VAL A 71 -29.94 0.88 -47.13
CA VAL A 71 -29.65 2.13 -46.39
C VAL A 71 -30.67 2.40 -45.28
N GLU A 72 -31.93 2.00 -45.47
CA GLU A 72 -33.00 2.21 -44.48
C GLU A 72 -33.06 1.10 -43.42
N LEU A 73 -32.22 0.06 -43.51
CA LEU A 73 -32.21 -1.04 -42.54
C LEU A 73 -31.60 -0.59 -41.21
N THR A 74 -32.26 -0.96 -40.11
CA THR A 74 -31.74 -0.71 -38.76
C THR A 74 -30.58 -1.66 -38.46
N PRO A 75 -29.38 -1.17 -38.05
CA PRO A 75 -28.27 -2.03 -37.69
C PRO A 75 -28.57 -2.93 -36.49
N GLU A 76 -28.29 -4.23 -36.60
CA GLU A 76 -28.41 -5.19 -35.49
C GLU A 76 -27.06 -5.39 -34.78
N PRO A 77 -27.01 -5.40 -33.43
CA PRO A 77 -25.76 -5.59 -32.71
C PRO A 77 -25.17 -6.98 -32.95
N VAL A 78 -23.94 -7.02 -33.48
CA VAL A 78 -23.18 -8.26 -33.64
C VAL A 78 -22.54 -8.73 -32.33
N PRO A 79 -22.31 -10.05 -32.14
CA PRO A 79 -21.58 -10.56 -30.99
C PRO A 79 -20.20 -9.92 -30.83
N ARG A 80 -19.81 -9.61 -29.58
CA ARG A 80 -18.49 -9.05 -29.28
C ARG A 80 -17.39 -9.99 -29.81
N GLY A 81 -16.50 -9.44 -30.63
CA GLY A 81 -15.39 -10.18 -31.25
C GLY A 81 -15.71 -10.87 -32.57
N ALA A 82 -16.90 -10.68 -33.16
CA ALA A 82 -17.23 -11.21 -34.49
C ALA A 82 -16.25 -10.72 -35.57
N GLN A 83 -15.94 -9.41 -35.59
CA GLN A 83 -14.96 -8.83 -36.49
C GLN A 83 -13.57 -9.46 -36.34
N ALA A 84 -13.05 -9.55 -35.11
CA ALA A 84 -11.73 -10.14 -34.85
C ALA A 84 -11.65 -11.62 -35.28
N LYS A 85 -12.74 -12.38 -35.14
CA LYS A 85 -12.82 -13.77 -35.64
C LYS A 85 -12.79 -13.84 -37.16
N LEU A 86 -13.50 -12.93 -37.83
CA LEU A 86 -13.50 -12.85 -39.30
C LEU A 86 -12.12 -12.47 -39.82
N GLU A 87 -11.51 -11.44 -39.25
CA GLU A 87 -10.14 -11.02 -39.60
C GLU A 87 -9.14 -12.15 -39.40
N ALA A 88 -9.22 -12.87 -38.27
CA ALA A 88 -8.34 -14.00 -38.01
C ALA A 88 -8.53 -15.15 -39.01
N ARG A 89 -9.74 -15.37 -39.53
CA ARG A 89 -10.03 -16.40 -40.54
C ARG A 89 -9.55 -16.00 -41.93
N LEU A 90 -9.71 -14.72 -42.30
CA LEU A 90 -9.37 -14.20 -43.63
C LEU A 90 -7.87 -13.92 -43.78
N PHE A 91 -7.25 -13.36 -42.75
CA PHE A 91 -5.89 -12.82 -42.81
C PHE A 91 -4.91 -13.55 -41.86
N GLY A 92 -5.40 -14.51 -41.08
CA GLY A 92 -4.64 -15.16 -40.02
C GLY A 92 -4.73 -14.40 -38.70
N ALA A 93 -4.57 -15.11 -37.57
CA ALA A 93 -4.56 -14.49 -36.26
C ALA A 93 -3.29 -13.63 -36.11
N PRO A 94 -3.40 -12.35 -35.67
CA PRO A 94 -2.23 -11.57 -35.32
C PRO A 94 -1.44 -12.31 -34.23
N GLU A 95 -0.12 -12.43 -34.40
CA GLU A 95 0.77 -12.96 -33.36
C GLU A 95 0.63 -12.10 -32.09
N GLY A 96 -0.18 -12.56 -31.12
CA GLY A 96 -0.46 -11.86 -29.87
C GLY A 96 -1.88 -11.35 -29.65
N ALA A 97 -2.82 -11.60 -30.57
CA ALA A 97 -4.24 -11.19 -30.43
C ALA A 97 -5.14 -12.18 -29.69
N ALA A 98 -4.60 -13.29 -29.17
CA ALA A 98 -5.30 -14.03 -28.13
C ALA A 98 -5.15 -13.24 -26.82
N GLY A 99 -6.26 -12.92 -26.14
CA GLY A 99 -6.36 -12.02 -24.98
C GLY A 99 -5.60 -12.42 -23.71
N ALA A 100 -4.37 -12.89 -23.86
CA ALA A 100 -3.42 -13.15 -22.82
C ALA A 100 -2.66 -11.86 -22.52
N VAL A 101 -2.79 -11.36 -21.29
CA VAL A 101 -1.99 -10.25 -20.77
C VAL A 101 -0.51 -10.54 -21.06
N PRO A 102 0.25 -9.61 -21.65
CA PRO A 102 1.64 -9.86 -21.99
C PRO A 102 2.41 -10.34 -20.77
N ARG A 103 3.22 -11.39 -20.91
CA ARG A 103 4.00 -11.97 -19.80
C ARG A 103 4.84 -10.91 -19.04
N ARG A 104 5.28 -9.87 -19.77
CA ARG A 104 5.94 -8.67 -19.22
C ARG A 104 5.07 -7.86 -18.24
N VAL A 105 3.77 -7.72 -18.50
CA VAL A 105 2.83 -7.00 -17.63
C VAL A 105 2.55 -7.82 -16.38
N LEU A 106 2.39 -9.15 -16.52
CA LEU A 106 2.24 -10.04 -15.37
C LEU A 106 3.51 -10.04 -14.49
N ALA A 107 4.69 -10.05 -15.11
CA ALA A 107 5.97 -9.95 -14.39
C ALA A 107 6.13 -8.60 -13.68
N ALA A 108 5.79 -7.49 -14.33
CA ALA A 108 5.78 -6.17 -13.70
C ALA A 108 4.81 -6.12 -12.52
N LEU A 109 3.61 -6.69 -12.67
CA LEU A 109 2.62 -6.74 -11.59
C LEU A 109 3.12 -7.59 -10.41
N ALA A 110 3.76 -8.73 -10.67
CA ALA A 110 4.36 -9.57 -9.63
C ALA A 110 5.49 -8.84 -8.90
N PHE A 111 6.34 -8.11 -9.63
CA PHE A 111 7.42 -7.30 -9.06
C PHE A 111 6.88 -6.20 -8.13
N TRP A 112 5.87 -5.44 -8.57
CA TRP A 112 5.25 -4.40 -7.75
C TRP A 112 4.51 -4.96 -6.53
N ARG A 113 3.89 -6.14 -6.66
CA ARG A 113 3.29 -6.85 -5.51
C ARG A 113 4.35 -7.27 -4.49
N ALA A 114 5.48 -7.80 -4.95
CA ALA A 114 6.58 -8.19 -4.07
C ALA A 114 7.13 -6.98 -3.31
N ILE A 115 7.38 -5.86 -4.00
CA ILE A 115 7.82 -4.60 -3.36
C ILE A 115 6.81 -4.12 -2.31
N SER A 116 5.52 -4.17 -2.63
CA SER A 116 4.47 -3.72 -1.72
C SER A 116 4.43 -4.56 -0.43
N ILE A 117 4.56 -5.88 -0.55
CA ILE A 117 4.61 -6.79 0.61
C ILE A 117 5.83 -6.47 1.49
N VAL A 118 7.01 -6.30 0.88
CA VAL A 118 8.24 -5.95 1.60
C VAL A 118 8.09 -4.60 2.32
N ALA A 119 7.51 -3.60 1.67
CA ALA A 119 7.29 -2.29 2.26
C ALA A 119 6.35 -2.34 3.48
N VAL A 120 5.24 -3.09 3.38
CA VAL A 120 4.31 -3.29 4.51
C VAL A 120 4.99 -3.99 5.68
N LEU A 121 5.77 -5.05 5.40
CA LEU A 121 6.53 -5.75 6.44
C LEU A 121 7.58 -4.85 7.09
N ALA A 122 8.27 -4.01 6.31
CA ALA A 122 9.24 -3.06 6.84
C ALA A 122 8.59 -2.01 7.76
N VAL A 123 7.42 -1.48 7.37
CA VAL A 123 6.65 -0.53 8.21
C VAL A 123 6.14 -1.22 9.48
N ALA A 124 5.63 -2.45 9.38
CA ALA A 124 5.20 -3.22 10.54
C ALA A 124 6.36 -3.52 11.49
N MET A 125 7.53 -3.88 10.96
CA MET A 125 8.75 -4.11 11.72
C MET A 125 9.23 -2.83 12.41
N LEU A 126 9.22 -1.70 11.69
CA LEU A 126 9.57 -0.40 12.27
C LEU A 126 8.58 0.00 13.38
N GLY A 127 7.28 -0.21 13.15
CA GLY A 127 6.25 0.02 14.16
C GLY A 127 6.42 -0.87 15.39
N TYR A 128 6.78 -2.15 15.18
CA TYR A 128 7.11 -3.08 16.26
C TYR A 128 8.29 -2.57 17.08
N LEU A 129 9.43 -2.26 16.43
CA LEU A 129 10.62 -1.72 17.09
C LEU A 129 10.30 -0.45 17.90
N LEU A 130 9.55 0.50 17.34
CA LEU A 130 9.16 1.73 18.03
C LEU A 130 8.23 1.53 19.23
N VAL A 131 7.52 0.39 19.30
CA VAL A 131 6.65 0.05 20.43
C VAL A 131 7.44 -0.73 21.49
N THR A 132 8.32 -1.65 21.11
CA THR A 132 9.14 -2.43 22.05
C THR A 132 10.36 -1.69 22.58
N ASP A 133 10.99 -0.79 21.81
CA ASP A 133 12.10 0.06 22.26
C ASP A 133 11.62 1.29 23.03
N ARG A 134 10.36 1.33 23.47
CA ARG A 134 10.01 2.29 24.51
C ARG A 134 10.66 1.77 25.79
N PRO A 135 11.71 2.44 26.34
CA PRO A 135 12.10 2.14 27.70
C PRO A 135 10.83 2.31 28.53
N ALA A 136 10.43 1.23 29.22
CA ALA A 136 9.38 1.34 30.21
C ALA A 136 9.77 2.51 31.12
N PRO A 137 8.83 3.38 31.55
CA PRO A 137 9.14 4.32 32.61
C PRO A 137 9.54 3.48 33.83
N GLU A 138 10.83 3.25 34.00
CA GLU A 138 11.33 2.52 35.13
C GLU A 138 10.97 3.30 36.39
N PRO A 139 10.62 2.61 37.47
CA PRO A 139 10.21 3.26 38.69
C PRO A 139 11.37 4.13 39.18
N LEU A 140 11.26 5.45 38.97
CA LEU A 140 12.12 6.42 39.63
C LEU A 140 11.88 6.26 41.13
N ARG A 141 12.85 5.63 41.81
CA ARG A 141 12.77 5.37 43.24
C ARG A 141 13.52 6.48 43.95
N ALA A 142 12.81 7.22 44.79
CA ALA A 142 13.36 8.33 45.55
C ALA A 142 13.50 7.95 47.03
N ALA A 143 14.62 8.34 47.64
CA ALA A 143 14.77 8.38 49.09
C ALA A 143 15.23 9.76 49.55
N GLU A 144 14.78 10.12 50.74
CA GLU A 144 15.28 11.28 51.46
C GLU A 144 16.43 10.83 52.36
N ILE A 145 17.58 11.50 52.25
CA ILE A 145 18.72 11.37 53.13
C ILE A 145 18.65 12.53 54.12
N VAL A 146 18.45 12.23 55.40
CA VAL A 146 18.28 13.25 56.44
C VAL A 146 19.25 12.97 57.58
N SER A 147 19.75 14.04 58.22
CA SER A 147 20.46 13.97 59.49
C SER A 147 19.51 13.83 60.68
N ASP A 148 19.99 13.28 61.80
CA ASP A 148 19.18 13.12 63.01
C ASP A 148 18.68 14.45 63.60
N ASP A 149 19.40 15.55 63.34
CA ASP A 149 19.05 16.92 63.78
C ASP A 149 18.20 17.70 62.74
N GLY A 150 17.94 17.12 61.57
CA GLY A 150 17.12 17.70 60.49
C GLY A 150 17.74 18.89 59.76
N GLY A 151 18.96 19.32 60.12
CA GLY A 151 19.68 20.44 59.51
C GLY A 151 20.32 20.11 58.16
N PHE A 152 20.42 18.83 57.81
CA PHE A 152 21.01 18.34 56.57
C PHE A 152 20.01 17.43 55.86
N ARG A 153 19.66 17.78 54.63
CA ARG A 153 18.62 17.10 53.85
C ARG A 153 18.97 17.04 52.37
N PHE A 154 18.95 15.83 51.83
CA PHE A 154 19.20 15.55 50.43
C PHE A 154 18.11 14.62 49.88
N LEU A 155 17.74 14.83 48.63
CA LEU A 155 16.87 13.92 47.89
C LEU A 155 17.70 13.12 46.92
N ALA A 156 17.63 11.80 47.00
CA ALA A 156 18.26 10.91 46.06
C ALA A 156 17.22 10.21 45.20
N VAL A 157 17.46 10.18 43.89
CA VAL A 157 16.64 9.49 42.91
C VAL A 157 17.50 8.49 42.16
N LEU A 158 17.13 7.22 42.24
CA LEU A 158 17.77 6.12 41.54
C LEU A 158 17.05 5.89 40.20
N ASP A 159 17.82 5.98 39.12
CA ASP A 159 17.45 5.54 37.77
C ASP A 159 18.18 4.21 37.51
N GLU A 160 17.47 3.09 37.73
CA GLU A 160 18.04 1.73 37.63
C GLU A 160 18.50 1.41 36.21
N GLY A 161 17.76 1.85 35.21
CA GLY A 161 17.97 1.57 33.80
C GLY A 161 19.13 2.37 33.23
N ALA A 162 19.29 3.62 33.65
CA ALA A 162 20.49 4.39 33.34
C ALA A 162 21.69 3.97 34.21
N GLY A 163 21.44 3.33 35.36
CA GLY A 163 22.47 3.05 36.37
C GLY A 163 23.04 4.33 36.97
N VAL A 164 22.18 5.34 37.17
CA VAL A 164 22.56 6.67 37.64
C VAL A 164 21.84 7.02 38.93
N LEU A 165 22.58 7.55 39.89
CA LEU A 165 22.07 8.14 41.12
C LEU A 165 22.12 9.67 41.01
N GLN A 166 20.95 10.30 41.04
CA GLN A 166 20.84 11.75 41.11
C GLN A 166 20.60 12.18 42.55
N VAL A 167 21.50 12.98 43.10
CA VAL A 167 21.43 13.48 44.49
C VAL A 167 21.23 15.00 44.44
N THR A 168 20.22 15.51 45.13
CA THR A 168 19.86 16.94 45.16
C THR A 168 19.90 17.45 46.59
N ARG A 169 20.66 18.52 46.85
CA ARG A 169 20.73 19.20 48.14
C ARG A 169 19.44 19.97 48.37
N VAL A 170 18.80 19.75 49.50
CA VAL A 170 17.60 20.50 49.95
C VAL A 170 17.96 21.44 51.09
N ALA A 171 18.81 21.01 52.02
CA ALA A 171 19.32 21.82 53.13
C ALA A 171 20.67 21.30 53.65
N GLY A 172 21.47 22.19 54.22
CA GLY A 172 22.78 21.87 54.82
C GLY A 172 23.93 21.93 53.80
N ASP A 173 25.12 22.30 54.28
CA ASP A 173 26.33 22.44 53.48
C ASP A 173 27.48 21.59 54.01
N ALA A 174 28.48 21.37 53.15
CA ALA A 174 29.75 20.78 53.58
C ALA A 174 30.43 21.73 54.59
N PRO A 175 31.03 21.23 55.68
CA PRO A 175 31.88 22.06 56.53
C PRO A 175 32.98 22.75 55.73
N SER A 176 33.40 23.94 56.15
CA SER A 176 34.42 24.70 55.44
C SER A 176 35.72 23.91 55.26
N GLY A 177 36.17 23.77 54.00
CA GLY A 177 37.37 23.01 53.65
C GLY A 177 37.18 21.49 53.57
N ARG A 178 35.94 21.00 53.62
CA ARG A 178 35.57 19.60 53.40
C ARG A 178 34.69 19.47 52.16
N VAL A 179 34.67 18.27 51.58
CA VAL A 179 33.79 17.90 50.47
C VAL A 179 32.79 16.86 50.95
N LEU A 180 31.65 16.74 50.27
CA LEU A 180 30.68 15.70 50.58
C LEU A 180 30.92 14.50 49.66
N GLN A 181 30.86 13.29 50.21
CA GLN A 181 30.95 12.05 49.45
C GLN A 181 29.71 11.21 49.67
N VAL A 182 29.15 10.71 48.57
CA VAL A 182 27.99 9.84 48.55
C VAL A 182 28.44 8.39 48.57
N TRP A 183 27.87 7.64 49.50
CA TRP A 183 28.12 6.23 49.72
C TRP A 183 26.82 5.45 49.61
N ALA A 184 26.92 4.21 49.17
CA ALA A 184 25.79 3.30 49.18
C ALA A 184 26.22 1.85 49.40
N HIS A 185 25.31 1.05 49.94
CA HIS A 185 25.48 -0.38 50.08
C HIS A 185 24.16 -1.13 49.91
N GLY A 186 24.29 -2.39 49.49
CA GLY A 186 23.22 -3.36 49.58
C GLY A 186 23.04 -3.92 50.99
N PRO A 187 22.04 -4.80 51.18
CA PRO A 187 21.85 -5.51 52.44
C PRO A 187 23.09 -6.33 52.77
N ASP A 188 23.60 -6.18 54.00
CA ASP A 188 24.78 -6.88 54.54
C ASP A 188 26.09 -6.72 53.74
N GLN A 189 26.19 -5.66 52.93
CA GLN A 189 27.41 -5.33 52.17
C GLN A 189 28.11 -4.08 52.71
N PRO A 190 29.43 -3.94 52.53
CA PRO A 190 30.16 -2.73 52.91
C PRO A 190 29.74 -1.52 52.04
N ALA A 191 29.82 -0.33 52.61
CA ALA A 191 29.60 0.94 51.90
C ALA A 191 30.64 1.15 50.79
N VAL A 192 30.16 1.34 49.57
CA VAL A 192 30.96 1.65 48.39
C VAL A 192 30.79 3.13 48.05
N SER A 193 31.88 3.79 47.68
CA SER A 193 31.85 5.17 47.20
C SER A 193 31.09 5.24 45.88
N VAL A 194 30.01 6.01 45.84
CA VAL A 194 29.28 6.33 44.61
C VAL A 194 29.90 7.53 43.91
N GLY A 195 30.38 8.52 44.68
CA GLY A 195 31.13 9.64 44.15
C GLY A 195 31.12 10.88 45.04
N LEU A 196 31.89 11.89 44.67
CA LEU A 196 31.92 13.18 45.35
C LEU A 196 30.74 14.04 44.89
N PHE A 197 30.08 14.66 45.86
CA PHE A 197 29.05 15.66 45.59
C PHE A 197 29.75 17.00 45.31
N GLY A 198 29.51 17.55 44.11
CA GLY A 198 30.14 18.79 43.66
C GLY A 198 29.59 20.05 44.33
N ASP A 199 30.10 21.21 43.90
CA ASP A 199 29.77 22.53 44.48
C ASP A 199 28.36 23.06 44.12
N GLY A 200 27.55 22.28 43.38
CA GLY A 200 26.19 22.66 42.98
C GLY A 200 25.10 22.07 43.88
N ASP A 201 23.83 22.36 43.56
CA ASP A 201 22.68 21.81 44.29
C ASP A 201 22.30 20.40 43.85
N THR A 202 22.82 19.92 42.72
CA THR A 202 22.52 18.59 42.18
C THR A 202 23.78 17.92 41.64
N ALA A 203 24.01 16.68 42.05
CA ALA A 203 25.07 15.82 41.54
C ALA A 203 24.45 14.60 40.85
N ARG A 204 24.96 14.28 39.66
CA ARG A 204 24.60 13.06 38.92
C ARG A 204 25.81 12.12 39.00
N LEU A 205 25.63 10.99 39.68
CA LEU A 205 26.70 10.04 39.97
C LEU A 205 26.40 8.70 39.32
N ASP A 206 27.38 8.13 38.64
CA ASP A 206 27.23 6.79 38.05
C ASP A 206 27.30 5.74 39.15
N LEU A 207 26.33 4.82 39.19
CA LEU A 207 26.38 3.74 40.17
C LEU A 207 27.53 2.77 39.87
N PRO A 208 28.40 2.51 40.86
CA PRO A 208 29.40 1.46 40.78
C PRO A 208 28.79 0.11 40.39
N LEU A 209 29.51 -0.68 39.60
CA LEU A 209 29.07 -2.01 39.16
C LEU A 209 28.67 -2.93 40.32
N ALA A 210 29.35 -2.82 41.47
CA ALA A 210 29.04 -3.59 42.68
C ALA A 210 27.63 -3.34 43.23
N LEU A 211 27.02 -2.20 42.92
CA LEU A 211 25.71 -1.77 43.40
C LEU A 211 24.60 -1.98 42.35
N ARG A 212 24.95 -2.32 41.10
CA ARG A 212 23.97 -2.59 40.03
C ARG A 212 23.39 -3.99 40.21
N GLY A 213 22.05 -4.09 40.25
CA GLY A 213 21.35 -5.37 40.38
C GLY A 213 21.26 -5.94 41.80
N VAL A 214 21.63 -5.16 42.82
CA VAL A 214 21.32 -5.47 44.22
C VAL A 214 19.80 -5.54 44.38
N GLN A 215 19.30 -6.54 45.09
CA GLN A 215 17.87 -6.67 45.40
C GLN A 215 17.61 -6.44 46.89
N GLY A 216 16.47 -5.85 47.24
CA GLY A 216 16.08 -5.57 48.62
C GLY A 216 16.24 -4.09 49.01
N THR A 217 16.61 -3.82 50.26
CA THR A 217 16.80 -2.44 50.74
C THR A 217 18.20 -1.95 50.40
N PHE A 218 18.27 -0.84 49.69
CA PHE A 218 19.48 -0.11 49.34
C PHE A 218 19.65 1.06 50.31
N THR A 219 20.74 1.08 51.06
CA THR A 219 21.01 2.14 52.04
C THR A 219 22.06 3.07 51.49
N MET A 220 21.80 4.36 51.65
CA MET A 220 22.69 5.43 51.20
C MET A 220 23.05 6.34 52.36
N GLY A 221 24.23 6.95 52.27
CA GLY A 221 24.67 7.95 53.21
C GLY A 221 25.56 8.99 52.57
N ILE A 222 25.64 10.16 53.21
CA ILE A 222 26.55 11.23 52.82
C ILE A 222 27.49 11.49 53.99
N SER A 223 28.79 11.48 53.74
CA SER A 223 29.82 11.86 54.72
C SER A 223 30.54 13.14 54.30
N GLU A 224 31.09 13.85 55.29
CA GLU A 224 32.08 14.89 55.06
C GLU A 224 33.47 14.26 54.94
N GLU A 225 34.25 14.66 53.95
CA GLU A 225 35.56 14.08 53.65
C GLU A 225 36.60 15.18 53.40
N PRO A 226 37.90 14.88 53.56
CA PRO A 226 38.97 15.78 53.12
C PRO A 226 38.88 16.08 51.61
N PRO A 227 39.48 17.18 51.13
CA PRO A 227 39.54 17.46 49.69
C PRO A 227 40.12 16.27 48.91
N GLY A 228 39.36 15.79 47.92
CA GLY A 228 39.69 14.56 47.17
C GLY A 228 38.96 13.30 47.63
N GLY A 229 38.19 13.36 48.72
CA GLY A 229 37.40 12.25 49.24
C GLY A 229 38.13 11.39 50.27
N SER A 230 37.46 10.32 50.70
CA SER A 230 38.03 9.31 51.60
C SER A 230 39.16 8.53 50.92
N GLN A 231 40.24 8.27 51.67
CA GLN A 231 41.37 7.45 51.24
C GLN A 231 41.34 6.02 51.80
N GLN A 232 40.25 5.65 52.49
CA GLN A 232 40.05 4.32 53.07
C GLN A 232 38.84 3.64 52.44
N ASP A 233 38.71 2.33 52.65
CA ASP A 233 37.57 1.52 52.19
C ASP A 233 36.32 1.80 53.06
N GLY A 234 35.77 3.01 52.91
CA GLY A 234 34.60 3.52 53.63
C GLY A 234 34.70 5.02 53.94
N PRO A 235 33.69 5.62 54.56
CA PRO A 235 33.73 7.03 54.98
C PRO A 235 34.86 7.26 56.00
N SER A 236 35.66 8.32 55.82
CA SER A 236 36.74 8.70 56.76
C SER A 236 36.35 9.81 57.72
N GLY A 237 35.36 10.64 57.35
CA GLY A 237 34.78 11.64 58.23
C GLY A 237 33.40 11.27 58.76
N ASN A 238 32.72 12.27 59.34
CA ASN A 238 31.42 12.08 59.96
C ASN A 238 30.34 11.80 58.90
N VAL A 239 29.46 10.84 59.18
CA VAL A 239 28.30 10.57 58.32
C VAL A 239 27.21 11.56 58.69
N MET A 240 26.91 12.48 57.79
CA MET A 240 25.99 13.59 58.02
C MET A 240 24.53 13.17 57.89
N GLY A 241 24.21 12.21 57.02
CA GLY A 241 22.84 11.72 56.87
C GLY A 241 22.77 10.35 56.22
N ARG A 242 21.65 9.66 56.42
CA ARG A 242 21.35 8.35 55.82
C ARG A 242 19.93 8.31 55.27
N GLY A 243 19.71 7.47 54.27
CA GLY A 243 18.40 7.22 53.67
C GLY A 243 18.34 5.82 53.07
N GLU A 244 17.14 5.25 52.99
CA GLU A 244 16.92 3.91 52.46
C GLU A 244 15.98 3.96 51.26
N ILE A 245 16.37 3.30 50.17
CA ILE A 245 15.53 3.04 49.00
C ILE A 245 15.15 1.56 49.03
N ARG A 246 13.85 1.26 48.97
CA ARG A 246 13.40 -0.13 48.78
C ARG A 246 13.34 -0.43 47.29
N LEU A 247 14.16 -1.39 46.85
CA LEU A 247 14.20 -1.92 45.49
C LEU A 247 13.18 -3.04 45.26
#